data_AF-A0A4V6T620-F1
#
_entry.id   AF-A0A4V6T620-F1
#
_cell.length_a   1.000
_cell.length_b   1.000
_cell.length_c   1.000
_cell.angle_alpha   90.00
_cell.angle_beta   90.00
_cell.angle_gamma   90.00
#
_symmetry.space_group_name_H-M   'P 1'
#
loop_
_entity.id
_entity.type
_entity.pdbx_description
1 polymer ?
#
loop_
_entity_poly.entity_id
_entity_poly.type
_entity_poly.pdbx_seq_one_letter_code
_entity_poly.pdbx_strand_id
1 'polypeptide(L)'
;MTAERTEKRTSRSAKLLYRPWGLIGSLIGGLVAGQVFQQVWRRVDPDASEDPPKPLQSEYRLRKVLVAAMLQGAIFSVVRALIDRGGARAFERWTGEWPGD
;
A
#
# COMPACT_ATOMS: atom_id res chain seq x y z
N MET A 1 -27.48 10.48 33.95
CA MET A 1 -27.76 9.25 33.17
C MET A 1 -27.76 9.62 31.69
N THR A 2 -26.75 9.18 30.92
CA THR A 2 -26.91 8.40 29.68
C THR A 2 -25.56 8.15 28.99
N ALA A 3 -25.27 6.86 28.81
CA ALA A 3 -24.41 6.20 27.83
C ALA A 3 -22.90 6.51 27.83
N GLU A 4 -22.17 5.78 28.69
CA GLU A 4 -20.79 5.39 28.40
C GLU A 4 -20.76 4.64 27.06
N ARG A 5 -20.04 5.19 26.08
CA ARG A 5 -19.75 4.54 24.81
C ARG A 5 -18.87 3.32 25.10
N THR A 6 -19.47 2.13 25.14
CA THR A 6 -18.77 0.87 25.32
C THR A 6 -17.85 0.62 24.13
N GLU A 7 -16.60 1.05 24.26
CA GLU A 7 -15.50 0.70 23.36
C GLU A 7 -15.32 -0.82 23.43
N LYS A 8 -15.80 -1.54 22.39
CA LYS A 8 -15.61 -2.99 22.27
C LYS A 8 -14.10 -3.27 22.21
N ARG A 9 -13.50 -3.67 23.34
CA ARG A 9 -12.11 -4.16 23.39
C ARG A 9 -11.99 -5.45 22.57
N THR A 10 -11.58 -5.34 21.31
CA THR A 10 -11.13 -6.50 20.53
C THR A 10 -9.90 -7.10 21.21
N SER A 11 -10.00 -8.35 21.67
CA SER A 11 -8.94 -9.03 22.43
C SER A 11 -7.64 -9.10 21.62
N ARG A 12 -6.49 -8.95 22.30
CA ARG A 12 -5.14 -9.01 21.70
C ARG A 12 -4.96 -10.25 20.81
N SER A 13 -5.62 -11.36 21.14
CA SER A 13 -5.58 -12.64 20.41
C SER A 13 -6.19 -12.52 19.01
N ALA A 14 -7.31 -11.82 18.86
CA ALA A 14 -7.93 -11.56 17.56
C ALA A 14 -7.08 -10.62 16.69
N LYS A 15 -6.43 -9.61 17.30
CA LYS A 15 -5.46 -8.73 16.61
C LYS A 15 -4.19 -9.47 16.16
N LEU A 16 -3.75 -10.48 16.91
CA LEU A 16 -2.56 -11.26 16.57
C LEU A 16 -2.84 -12.29 15.46
N LEU A 17 -4.06 -12.83 15.40
CA LEU A 17 -4.48 -13.77 14.36
C LEU A 17 -4.70 -13.10 13.00
N TYR A 18 -5.10 -11.82 12.97
CA TYR A 18 -5.27 -11.03 11.73
C TYR A 18 -3.98 -10.37 11.20
N ARG A 19 -2.98 -10.15 12.07
CA ARG A 19 -1.67 -9.58 11.71
C ARG A 19 -0.96 -10.30 10.54
N PRO A 20 -0.87 -11.64 10.48
CA PRO A 20 -0.19 -12.31 9.38
C PRO A 20 -0.88 -12.08 8.03
N TRP A 21 -2.20 -11.96 7.99
CA TRP A 21 -2.93 -11.71 6.73
C TRP A 21 -2.68 -10.30 6.20
N GLY A 22 -2.65 -9.30 7.08
CA GLY A 22 -2.28 -7.93 6.72
C GLY A 22 -0.85 -7.82 6.20
N LEU A 23 0.10 -8.58 6.78
CA LEU A 23 1.48 -8.63 6.31
C LEU A 23 1.62 -9.32 4.95
N ILE A 24 0.94 -10.45 4.74
CA ILE A 24 0.93 -11.17 3.46
C ILE A 24 0.32 -10.27 2.37
N GLY A 25 -0.81 -9.63 2.65
CA GLY A 25 -1.43 -8.67 1.75
C GLY A 25 -0.52 -7.48 1.42
N SER A 26 0.23 -6.99 2.41
CA SER A 26 1.22 -5.92 2.21
C SER A 26 2.39 -6.36 1.34
N LEU A 27 2.87 -7.60 1.49
CA LEU A 27 3.95 -8.15 0.68
C LEU A 27 3.52 -8.30 -0.78
N ILE A 28 2.35 -8.90 -1.01
CA ILE A 28 1.78 -9.09 -2.35
C ILE A 28 1.51 -7.72 -2.98
N GLY A 29 0.91 -6.80 -2.23
CA GLY A 29 0.67 -5.42 -2.67
C GLY A 29 1.96 -4.69 -3.05
N GLY A 30 3.03 -4.88 -2.28
CA GLY A 30 4.34 -4.32 -2.57
C GLY A 30 4.97 -4.85 -3.86
N LEU A 31 4.86 -6.17 -4.11
CA LEU A 31 5.33 -6.79 -5.34
C LEU A 31 4.57 -6.27 -6.57
N VAL A 32 3.25 -6.21 -6.49
CA VAL A 32 2.39 -5.68 -7.56
C VAL A 32 2.70 -4.20 -7.82
N ALA A 33 2.79 -3.39 -6.76
CA ALA A 33 3.14 -1.97 -6.87
C ALA A 33 4.51 -1.77 -7.52
N GLY A 34 5.51 -2.60 -7.18
CA GLY A 34 6.83 -2.57 -7.79
C GLY A 34 6.81 -2.84 -9.29
N GLN A 35 6.05 -3.85 -9.73
CA GLN A 35 5.88 -4.18 -11.15
C GLN A 35 5.18 -3.05 -11.93
N VAL A 36 4.11 -2.49 -11.36
CA VAL A 36 3.39 -1.34 -11.96
C VAL A 36 4.31 -0.13 -12.06
N PHE A 37 5.11 0.14 -11.02
CA PHE A 37 6.07 1.23 -11.02
C PHE A 37 7.12 1.09 -12.14
N GLN A 38 7.72 -0.09 -12.32
CA GLN A 38 8.66 -0.33 -13.41
C GLN A 38 8.01 -0.07 -14.78
N GLN A 39 6.77 -0.55 -14.96
CA GLN A 39 6.04 -0.41 -16.21
C GLN A 39 5.62 1.03 -16.53
N VAL A 40 5.32 1.83 -15.50
CA VAL A 40 5.07 3.27 -15.62
C VAL A 40 6.37 4.03 -15.87
N TRP A 41 7.44 3.69 -15.16
CA TRP A 41 8.74 4.35 -15.29
C TRP A 41 9.31 4.23 -16.70
N ARG A 42 9.27 3.03 -17.30
CA ARG A 42 9.68 2.80 -18.70
C ARG A 42 8.91 3.65 -19.72
N ARG A 43 7.70 4.11 -19.40
CA ARG A 43 6.93 5.03 -20.26
C ARG A 43 7.29 6.48 -20.03
N VAL A 44 7.60 6.85 -18.79
CA VAL A 44 7.98 8.22 -18.41
C VAL A 44 9.39 8.55 -18.90
N ASP A 45 10.27 7.56 -18.90
CA ASP A 45 11.64 7.69 -19.39
C ASP A 45 11.96 6.55 -20.38
N PRO A 46 11.57 6.69 -21.66
CA PRO A 46 11.79 5.67 -22.69
C PRO A 46 13.27 5.43 -22.99
N ASP A 47 14.11 6.44 -22.73
CA ASP A 47 15.56 6.40 -22.92
C ASP A 47 16.29 5.83 -21.69
N ALA A 48 15.57 5.57 -20.58
CA ALA A 48 16.12 4.80 -19.48
C ALA A 48 16.22 3.33 -19.88
N SER A 49 17.39 2.96 -20.38
CA SER A 49 17.78 1.56 -20.62
C SER A 49 17.89 0.73 -19.33
N GLU A 50 17.76 1.34 -18.17
CA GLU A 50 17.96 0.73 -16.85
C GLU A 50 16.79 0.98 -15.89
N ASP A 51 16.79 0.23 -14.78
CA ASP A 51 15.82 0.38 -13.69
C ASP A 51 15.69 1.84 -13.20
N PRO A 52 14.54 2.21 -12.60
CA PRO A 52 14.35 3.52 -12.01
C PRO A 52 15.50 3.93 -11.07
N PRO A 53 15.90 5.22 -11.10
CA PRO A 53 17.07 5.70 -10.40
C PRO A 53 16.91 5.51 -8.89
N LYS A 54 17.90 4.86 -8.29
CA LYS A 54 17.92 4.58 -6.86
C LYS A 54 18.48 5.78 -6.10
N PRO A 55 18.04 6.05 -4.86
CA PRO A 55 18.46 7.22 -4.10
C PRO A 55 19.97 7.29 -3.83
N LEU A 56 20.68 6.15 -3.89
CA LEU A 56 22.11 6.05 -3.63
C LEU A 56 22.99 6.15 -4.89
N GLN A 57 22.39 6.23 -6.09
CA GLN A 57 23.15 6.31 -7.33
C GLN A 57 23.55 7.78 -7.62
N SER A 58 24.85 8.07 -7.52
CA SER A 58 25.41 9.42 -7.69
C SER A 58 25.40 9.93 -9.13
N GLU A 59 25.22 9.05 -10.10
CA GLU A 59 25.15 9.35 -11.53
C GLU A 59 23.86 10.08 -11.93
N TYR A 60 22.80 9.96 -11.12
CA TYR A 60 21.52 10.58 -11.40
C TYR A 60 21.38 11.94 -10.71
N ARG A 61 20.93 12.94 -11.48
CA ARG A 61 20.57 14.26 -10.94
C ARG A 61 19.46 14.11 -9.89
N LEU A 62 19.57 14.85 -8.78
CA LEU A 62 18.59 14.86 -7.69
C LEU A 62 17.14 15.00 -8.18
N ARG A 63 16.89 15.86 -9.18
CA ARG A 63 15.55 16.04 -9.77
C ARG A 63 14.97 14.73 -10.34
N LYS A 64 15.80 13.92 -11.01
CA LYS A 64 15.38 12.65 -11.62
C LYS A 64 15.04 11.61 -10.54
N VAL A 65 15.86 11.54 -9.49
CA VAL A 65 15.60 10.71 -8.30
C VAL A 65 14.29 11.10 -7.61
N LEU A 66 14.06 12.40 -7.42
CA LEU A 66 12.83 12.90 -6.79
C LEU A 66 11.56 12.57 -7.60
N VAL A 67 11.62 12.69 -8.94
CA VAL A 67 10.50 12.31 -9.82
C VAL A 67 10.22 10.81 -9.73
N ALA A 68 11.26 9.97 -9.73
CA ALA A 68 11.12 8.54 -9.56
C ALA A 68 10.50 8.17 -8.20
N ALA A 69 11.00 8.76 -7.12
CA ALA A 69 10.49 8.54 -5.77
C ALA A 69 9.02 8.98 -5.62
N MET A 70 8.65 10.10 -6.23
CA MET A 70 7.27 10.59 -6.24
C MET A 70 6.33 9.62 -6.96
N LEU A 71 6.72 9.15 -8.16
CA LEU A 71 5.92 8.17 -8.91
C LEU A 71 5.78 6.85 -8.16
N GLN A 72 6.87 6.36 -7.56
CA GLN A 72 6.84 5.15 -6.75
C GLN A 72 5.90 5.30 -5.55
N GLY A 73 5.99 6.41 -4.83
CA GLY A 73 5.11 6.72 -3.71
C GLY A 73 3.64 6.79 -4.12
N ALA A 74 3.34 7.50 -5.21
CA ALA A 74 1.98 7.64 -5.72
C ALA A 74 1.35 6.29 -6.09
N ILE A 75 2.10 5.43 -6.81
CA ILE A 75 1.63 4.10 -7.21
C ILE A 75 1.38 3.23 -5.97
N PHE A 76 2.31 3.23 -5.01
CA PHE A 76 2.17 2.45 -3.79
C PHE A 76 0.95 2.88 -2.96
N SER A 77 0.72 4.18 -2.83
CA SER A 77 -0.45 4.72 -2.14
C SER A 77 -1.76 4.31 -2.81
N VAL A 78 -1.83 4.35 -4.15
CA VAL A 78 -3.02 3.91 -4.90
C VAL A 78 -3.28 2.41 -4.71
N VAL A 79 -2.25 1.57 -4.88
CA VAL A 79 -2.38 0.11 -4.69
C VAL A 79 -2.84 -0.20 -3.27
N ARG A 80 -2.26 0.44 -2.27
CA ARG A 80 -2.67 0.27 -0.87
C ARG A 80 -4.13 0.68 -0.67
N ALA A 81 -4.54 1.83 -1.19
CA ALA A 81 -5.94 2.27 -1.07
C ALA A 81 -6.92 1.28 -1.72
N LEU A 82 -6.55 0.68 -2.87
CA LEU A 82 -7.36 -0.35 -3.52
C LEU A 82 -7.46 -1.63 -2.68
N ILE A 83 -6.36 -2.07 -2.07
CA ILE A 83 -6.33 -3.23 -1.18
C ILE A 83 -7.17 -2.97 0.06
N ASP A 84 -6.98 -1.81 0.72
CA ASP A 84 -7.71 -1.43 1.92
C ASP A 84 -9.23 -1.35 1.63
N ARG A 85 -9.62 -0.72 0.53
CA ARG A 85 -11.03 -0.61 0.09
C ARG A 85 -11.62 -1.97 -0.30
N GLY A 86 -10.86 -2.79 -1.03
CA GLY A 86 -11.27 -4.12 -1.47
C GLY A 86 -11.43 -5.08 -0.31
N GLY A 87 -10.47 -5.09 0.62
CA GLY A 87 -10.53 -5.84 1.87
C GLY A 87 -11.71 -5.41 2.74
N ALA A 88 -11.95 -4.09 2.86
CA ALA A 88 -13.09 -3.58 3.62
C ALA A 88 -14.44 -4.07 3.08
N ARG A 89 -14.63 -4.03 1.75
CA ARG A 89 -15.84 -4.56 1.11
C ARG A 89 -15.97 -6.09 1.22
N ALA A 90 -14.85 -6.81 1.13
CA ALA A 90 -14.87 -8.27 1.28
C ALA A 90 -15.27 -8.67 2.70
N PHE A 91 -14.73 -7.98 3.71
CA PHE A 91 -15.10 -8.14 5.11
C PHE A 91 -16.57 -7.80 5.35
N GLU A 92 -17.02 -6.62 4.89
CA GLU A 92 -18.43 -6.20 4.99
C GLU A 92 -19.38 -7.24 4.37
N ARG A 93 -19.03 -7.82 3.22
CA ARG A 93 -19.84 -8.87 2.58
C ARG A 93 -19.92 -10.15 3.43
N TRP A 94 -18.87 -10.48 4.16
CA TRP A 94 -18.81 -11.71 4.97
C TRP A 94 -19.40 -11.54 6.37
N THR A 95 -19.23 -10.38 6.98
CA THR A 95 -19.64 -10.12 8.37
C THR A 95 -20.89 -9.25 8.48
N GLY A 96 -21.27 -8.54 7.41
CA GLY A 96 -22.34 -7.54 7.43
C GLY A 96 -21.96 -6.22 8.10
N GLU A 97 -20.74 -6.12 8.65
CA GLU A 97 -20.24 -4.93 9.34
C GLU A 97 -19.05 -4.33 8.57
N TRP A 98 -19.08 -3.02 8.38
CA TRP A 98 -17.94 -2.30 7.81
C TRP A 98 -16.76 -2.32 8.81
N PRO A 99 -15.53 -2.68 8.40
CA PRO A 99 -14.41 -2.82 9.32
C PRO A 99 -13.68 -1.52 9.66
N GLY A 100 -14.03 -0.41 8.99
CA GLY A 100 -13.51 0.91 9.34
C GLY A 100 -14.38 1.55 10.42
N ASP A 101 -13.76 2.40 11.24
CA ASP A 101 -14.51 3.45 11.94
C ASP A 101 -15.05 4.50 10.95
#